data_AF-A0A950S4U1-F1
#
_entry.id   AF-A0A950S4U1-F1
#
_cell.length_a   1.000
_cell.length_b   1.000
_cell.length_c   1.000
_cell.angle_alpha   90.00
_cell.angle_beta   90.00
_cell.angle_gamma   90.00
#
_symmetry.space_group_name_H-M   'P 1'
#
loop_
_entity.id
_entity.type
_entity.pdbx_description
1 polymer ?
#
loop_
_entity_poly.entity_id
_entity_poly.type
_entity_poly.pdbx_seq_one_letter_code
_entity_poly.pdbx_strand_id
1 'polypeptide(L)' 'GDANGAPHANPGAYASKFTGKYAHRDITGGIGHDLPWEAPQAFASAIVDVDSF' A
#
# COMPACT_ATOMS: atom_id res chain seq x y z
N GLY A 1 -2.59 -4.63 2.35
CA GLY A 1 -2.66 -6.08 2.49
C GLY A 1 -4.00 -6.54 1.99
N ASP A 2 -4.05 -7.69 1.33
CA ASP A 2 -5.22 -8.30 0.70
C ASP A 2 -6.04 -9.20 1.64
N ALA A 3 -5.55 -9.46 2.87
CA ALA A 3 -6.12 -10.43 3.79
C ALA A 3 -6.40 -9.88 5.21
N ASN A 4 -6.58 -8.57 5.36
CA ASN A 4 -6.75 -7.94 6.67
C ASN A 4 -8.20 -7.94 7.19
N GLY A 5 -9.14 -8.54 6.47
CA GLY A 5 -10.55 -8.63 6.85
C GLY A 5 -11.29 -7.28 6.86
N ALA A 6 -10.67 -6.20 6.40
CA ALA A 6 -11.28 -4.88 6.31
C ALA A 6 -11.87 -4.64 4.92
N PRO A 7 -12.92 -3.79 4.78
CA PRO A 7 -13.41 -3.39 3.47
C PRO A 7 -12.30 -2.73 2.65
N HIS A 8 -11.88 -3.39 1.57
CA HIS A 8 -10.93 -2.84 0.61
C HIS A 8 -11.68 -1.91 -0.35
N ALA A 9 -11.89 -0.66 0.06
CA ALA A 9 -12.39 0.36 -0.85
C ALA A 9 -11.46 0.46 -2.07
N ASN A 10 -12.03 0.56 -3.28
CA ASN A 10 -11.24 0.69 -4.50
C ASN A 10 -10.22 1.83 -4.33
N PRO A 11 -8.94 1.62 -4.65
CA PRO A 11 -7.90 2.63 -4.47
C PRO A 11 -8.19 3.99 -5.14
N GLY A 12 -9.03 4.01 -6.17
CA GLY A 12 -9.53 5.25 -6.78
C GLY A 12 -10.39 6.12 -5.84
N ALA A 13 -11.01 5.55 -4.81
CA ALA A 13 -11.87 6.28 -3.87
C ALA A 13 -11.11 7.29 -2.99
N TYR A 14 -9.81 7.10 -2.82
CA TYR A 14 -8.95 7.99 -2.05
C TYR A 14 -7.77 8.54 -2.84
N ALA A 15 -7.55 8.09 -4.08
CA ALA A 15 -6.52 8.63 -4.97
C ALA A 15 -6.65 10.15 -5.15
N SER A 16 -7.88 10.67 -5.23
CA SER A 16 -8.16 12.12 -5.34
C SER A 16 -7.78 12.94 -4.10
N LYS A 17 -7.43 12.30 -2.99
CA LYS A 17 -6.93 12.99 -1.78
C LYS A 17 -5.45 13.36 -1.88
N PHE A 18 -4.72 12.83 -2.85
CA PHE A 18 -3.30 13.11 -3.07
C PHE A 18 -3.16 14.12 -4.21
N THR A 19 -2.61 15.30 -3.91
CA THR A 19 -2.45 16.42 -4.87
C THR A 19 -1.12 16.39 -5.63
N GLY A 20 -0.21 15.48 -5.27
CA GLY A 20 1.11 15.29 -5.89
C GLY A 20 1.25 13.96 -6.63
N LYS A 21 2.50 13.56 -6.92
CA LYS A 21 2.79 12.23 -7.47
C LYS A 21 2.24 11.16 -6.54
N TYR A 22 1.42 10.25 -7.08
CA TYR A 22 0.72 9.24 -6.32
C TYR A 22 0.90 7.88 -6.98
N ALA A 23 1.25 6.88 -6.17
CA ALA A 23 1.30 5.49 -6.57
C ALA A 23 0.57 4.64 -5.53
N HIS A 24 -0.30 3.76 -6.00
CA HIS A 24 -0.97 2.76 -5.18
C HIS A 24 -0.44 1.37 -5.53
N ARG A 25 -0.22 0.53 -4.51
CA ARG A 25 0.26 -0.85 -4.69
C ARG A 25 -0.51 -1.79 -3.78
N ASP A 26 -1.18 -2.75 -4.41
CA ASP A 26 -1.76 -3.88 -3.72
C ASP A 26 -0.68 -4.94 -3.51
N ILE A 27 -0.29 -5.14 -2.25
CA ILE A 27 0.60 -6.25 -1.88
C ILE A 27 -0.28 -7.45 -1.53
N THR A 28 -0.17 -8.49 -2.35
CA THR A 28 -0.91 -9.75 -2.21
C THR A 28 -0.06 -10.81 -1.50
N GLY A 29 -0.71 -11.82 -0.92
CA GLY A 29 -0.02 -12.95 -0.30
C GLY A 29 -0.46 -13.29 1.13
N GLY A 30 -1.67 -12.87 1.54
CA GLY A 30 -2.14 -13.13 2.90
C GLY A 30 -1.71 -12.05 3.89
N ILE A 31 -1.34 -10.87 3.39
CA ILE A 31 -0.88 -9.76 4.23
C ILE A 31 -2.10 -9.06 4.80
N GLY A 32 -2.13 -9.02 6.12
CA GLY A 32 -3.12 -8.41 6.96
C GLY A 32 -2.89 -6.91 7.15
N HIS A 33 -3.14 -6.47 8.39
CA HIS A 33 -3.26 -5.07 8.75
C HIS A 33 -1.90 -4.41 8.99
N ASP A 34 -0.88 -5.18 9.36
CA ASP A 34 0.41 -4.66 9.77
C ASP A 34 1.48 -4.93 8.71
N LEU A 35 1.37 -4.23 7.57
CA LEU A 35 2.27 -4.37 6.42
C LEU A 35 3.77 -4.28 6.79
N PRO A 36 4.22 -3.37 7.70
CA PRO A 36 5.61 -3.36 8.17
C PRO A 36 6.07 -4.67 8.82
N TRP A 37 5.18 -5.37 9.53
CA TRP A 37 5.48 -6.65 10.17
C TRP A 37 5.37 -7.82 9.19
N GLU A 38 4.30 -7.82 8.39
CA GLU A 38 3.89 -8.96 7.58
C GLU A 38 4.62 -9.02 6.23
N ALA A 39 5.03 -7.88 5.68
CA ALA A 39 5.87 -7.80 4.49
C ALA A 39 6.88 -6.64 4.58
N PRO A 40 7.87 -6.75 5.47
CA PRO A 40 8.86 -5.70 5.72
C PRO A 40 9.61 -5.30 4.45
N GLN A 41 9.89 -6.26 3.56
CA GLN A 41 10.57 -6.00 2.29
C GLN A 41 9.70 -5.19 1.32
N ALA A 42 8.42 -5.54 1.18
CA ALA A 42 7.50 -4.80 0.32
C ALA A 42 7.26 -3.37 0.85
N PHE A 43 7.19 -3.23 2.17
CA PHE A 43 7.08 -1.93 2.84
C PHE A 43 8.32 -1.06 2.61
N ALA A 44 9.53 -1.60 2.83
CA ALA A 44 10.78 -0.87 2.59
C ALA A 44 10.94 -0.45 1.13
N SER A 45 10.63 -1.32 0.17
CA SER A 45 10.68 -0.99 -1.26
C SER A 45 9.71 0.12 -1.63
N ALA A 46 8.50 0.16 -1.04
CA ALA A 46 7.55 1.23 -1.29
C ALA A 46 8.08 2.60 -0.82
N ILE A 47 8.84 2.64 0.28
CA ILE A 47 9.48 3.87 0.78
C ILE A 47 10.57 4.34 -0.19
N VAL A 48 11.47 3.44 -0.60
CA VAL A 48 12.56 3.77 -1.54
C VAL A 48 12.00 4.28 -2.87
N ASP A 49 10.94 3.66 -3.37
CA ASP A 49 10.36 4.04 -4.66
C ASP A 49 9.71 5.43 -4.61
N VAL A 50 9.10 5.82 -3.49
CA VAL A 50 8.55 7.18 -3.31
C VAL A 50 9.66 8.23 -3.15
N ASP A 51 10.79 7.88 -2.51
CA ASP A 51 11.97 8.77 -2.43
C ASP A 51 12.58 9.03 -3.82
N SER A 52 12.49 8.05 -4.73
CA SER A 52 13.00 8.18 -6.09
C SER A 52 12.12 8.98 -7.07
N PHE A 53 10.95 9.46 -6.63
CA PHE A 53 9.97 10.12 -7.51
C PHE A 53 10.31 11.54 -7.95
#